data_AF-A0AAN7V5I1-F1
#
_entry.id   AF-A0AAN7V5I1-F1
#
_cell.length_a   1.000
_cell.length_b   1.000
_cell.length_c   1.000
_cell.angle_alpha   90.00
_cell.angle_beta   90.00
_cell.angle_gamma   90.00
#
_symmetry.space_group_name_H-M   'P 1'
#
loop_
_entity.id
_entity.type
_entity.pdbx_description
1 polymer ?
#
loop_
_entity_poly.entity_id
_entity_poly.type
_entity_poly.pdbx_seq_one_letter_code
_entity_poly.pdbx_strand_id
1 'polypeptide(L)'
;MGQDGHRFYENQPQLSTVGCDRWADWSISPLSRPVDPERGVTLEARREGDENGRSIWIYQLVLDESGEVTERLPLREICWILADEDDDQVLDISPLVARPERNTTSQLSAEFKEFGVVWD
;
A
#
# COMPACT_ATOMS: atom_id res chain seq x y z
N MET A 1 0.17 17.26 7.00
CA MET A 1 -0.30 16.71 5.71
C MET A 1 0.32 15.32 5.60
N GLY A 2 -0.39 14.32 6.10
CA GLY A 2 0.10 12.96 6.37
C GLY A 2 0.10 12.07 5.13
N GLN A 3 0.86 10.97 5.16
CA GLN A 3 1.07 10.11 3.99
C GLN A 3 1.39 8.65 4.33
N ASP A 4 0.45 7.77 3.98
CA ASP A 4 0.75 6.42 3.49
C ASP A 4 0.96 6.50 1.97
N GLY A 5 2.16 6.17 1.51
CA GLY A 5 2.41 5.73 0.12
C GLY A 5 2.31 6.74 -1.04
N HIS A 6 2.63 8.03 -0.90
CA HIS A 6 2.60 8.96 -2.04
C HIS A 6 4.00 9.27 -2.62
N ARG A 7 4.18 9.04 -3.92
CA ARG A 7 5.31 9.55 -4.72
C ARG A 7 4.84 10.69 -5.61
N PHE A 8 5.65 11.74 -5.75
CA PHE A 8 5.42 12.78 -6.76
C PHE A 8 6.00 12.33 -8.10
N TYR A 9 5.15 12.02 -9.08
CA TYR A 9 5.52 11.87 -10.49
C TYR A 9 4.85 13.00 -11.26
N GLU A 10 5.62 13.77 -12.06
CA GLU A 10 5.11 14.94 -12.79
C GLU A 10 4.35 15.97 -11.91
N ASN A 11 4.83 16.20 -10.68
CA ASN A 11 4.18 17.06 -9.67
C ASN A 11 2.78 16.59 -9.23
N GLN A 12 2.40 15.34 -9.51
CA GLN A 12 1.16 14.74 -9.04
C GLN A 12 1.44 13.61 -8.04
N PRO A 13 0.67 13.50 -6.95
CA PRO A 13 0.75 12.36 -6.05
C PRO A 13 0.27 11.08 -6.75
N GLN A 14 1.05 10.01 -6.58
CA GLN A 14 0.82 8.69 -7.16
C GLN A 14 0.81 7.64 -6.06
N LEU A 15 -0.01 6.61 -6.24
CA LEU A 15 0.10 5.37 -5.47
C LEU A 15 1.09 4.45 -6.18
N SER A 16 1.92 3.76 -5.40
CA SER A 16 2.89 2.82 -5.95
C SER A 16 3.03 1.59 -5.09
N THR A 17 3.26 0.45 -5.71
CA THR A 17 3.59 -0.80 -5.02
C THR A 17 4.93 -1.31 -5.52
N VAL A 18 5.76 -1.83 -4.61
CA VAL A 18 7.05 -2.44 -4.96
C VAL A 18 7.06 -3.84 -4.38
N GLY A 19 7.07 -4.84 -5.24
CA GLY A 19 7.47 -6.19 -4.87
C GLY A 19 8.99 -6.30 -4.96
N CYS A 20 9.66 -6.85 -3.96
CA CYS A 20 11.10 -7.03 -3.99
C CYS A 20 11.48 -8.44 -3.52
N ASP A 21 11.99 -9.24 -4.46
CA ASP A 21 12.78 -10.43 -4.16
C ASP A 21 14.26 -10.08 -4.47
N ARG A 22 14.85 -10.67 -5.53
CA ARG A 22 16.21 -10.34 -5.99
C ARG A 22 16.31 -8.98 -6.67
N TRP A 23 15.19 -8.51 -7.23
CA TRP A 23 15.08 -7.24 -7.96
C TRP A 23 13.78 -6.55 -7.58
N ALA A 24 13.77 -5.23 -7.69
CA ALA A 24 12.56 -4.44 -7.51
C ALA A 24 11.65 -4.54 -8.74
N ASP A 25 10.42 -5.01 -8.54
CA ASP A 25 9.31 -4.91 -9.48
C ASP A 25 8.37 -3.81 -9.00
N TRP A 26 8.29 -2.73 -9.77
CA TRP A 26 7.62 -1.50 -9.37
C TRP A 26 6.43 -1.20 -10.28
N SER A 27 5.24 -1.04 -9.69
CA SER A 27 4.07 -0.47 -10.36
C SER A 27 3.72 0.90 -9.79
N ILE A 28 3.14 1.74 -10.65
CA ILE A 28 2.63 3.07 -10.31
C ILE A 28 1.22 3.21 -10.85
N SER A 29 0.36 3.88 -10.10
CA SER A 29 -1.01 4.16 -10.51
C SER A 29 -1.40 5.58 -10.08
N PRO A 30 -2.08 6.33 -10.96
CA PRO A 30 -2.62 7.63 -10.60
C PRO A 30 -3.66 7.48 -9.51
N LEU A 31 -3.77 8.48 -8.64
CA LEU A 31 -4.94 8.62 -7.79
C LEU A 31 -6.16 8.80 -8.69
N SER A 32 -7.02 7.79 -8.73
CA SER A 32 -8.23 7.78 -9.57
C SER A 32 -9.30 8.74 -9.06
N ARG A 33 -9.17 9.22 -7.81
CA ARG A 33 -10.09 10.15 -7.14
C ARG A 33 -9.30 11.20 -6.35
N PRO A 34 -9.84 12.43 -6.19
CA PRO A 34 -9.28 13.40 -5.27
C PRO A 34 -9.22 12.84 -3.85
N VAL A 35 -8.10 13.05 -3.17
CA VAL A 35 -7.90 12.66 -1.78
C VAL A 35 -8.01 13.90 -0.91
N ASP A 36 -8.85 13.84 0.12
CA ASP A 36 -8.85 14.84 1.19
C ASP A 36 -7.53 14.71 1.97
N PRO A 37 -6.66 15.74 1.98
CA PRO A 37 -5.38 15.69 2.67
C PRO A 37 -5.47 15.51 4.20
N GLU A 38 -6.63 15.80 4.81
CA GLU A 38 -6.86 15.59 6.24
C GLU A 38 -7.23 14.14 6.56
N ARG A 39 -7.93 13.46 5.64
CA ARG A 39 -8.29 12.03 5.75
C ARG A 39 -7.16 11.11 5.27
N GLY A 40 -6.41 11.51 4.25
CA GLY A 40 -5.35 10.71 3.65
C GLY A 40 -5.89 9.56 2.78
N VAL A 41 -5.06 8.54 2.56
CA VAL A 41 -5.41 7.34 1.79
C VAL A 41 -5.39 6.14 2.72
N THR A 42 -6.40 5.27 2.61
CA THR A 42 -6.44 4.00 3.30
C THR A 42 -6.02 2.88 2.36
N LEU A 43 -5.09 2.05 2.82
CA LEU A 43 -4.57 0.90 2.08
C LEU A 43 -4.92 -0.39 2.80
N GLU A 44 -5.24 -1.44 2.04
CA GLU A 44 -5.50 -2.79 2.56
C GLU A 44 -4.55 -3.76 1.85
N ALA A 45 -3.78 -4.52 2.63
CA ALA A 45 -3.08 -5.70 2.15
C ALA A 45 -3.89 -6.92 2.59
N ARG A 46 -4.36 -7.72 1.63
CA ARG A 46 -5.27 -8.83 1.89
C ARG A 46 -4.73 -10.11 1.29
N ARG A 47 -4.62 -11.16 2.11
CA ARG A 47 -4.38 -12.51 1.61
C ARG A 47 -5.66 -13.04 1.00
N GLU A 48 -5.58 -13.53 -0.23
CA GLU A 48 -6.70 -14.16 -0.94
C GLU A 48 -6.25 -15.50 -1.52
N GLY A 49 -7.22 -16.36 -1.83
CA GLY A 49 -6.95 -17.61 -2.51
C GLY A 49 -8.20 -18.28 -3.06
N ASP A 50 -8.07 -18.87 -4.24
CA ASP A 50 -9.13 -19.55 -4.98
C ASP A 50 -8.56 -20.80 -5.70
N GLU A 51 -9.29 -21.32 -6.69
CA GLU A 51 -8.84 -22.46 -7.50
C GLU A 51 -7.58 -22.16 -8.34
N ASN A 52 -7.22 -20.90 -8.52
CA ASN A 52 -6.06 -20.44 -9.29
C ASN A 52 -4.81 -20.20 -8.43
N GLY A 53 -4.92 -20.29 -7.10
CA GLY A 53 -3.79 -20.21 -6.18
C GLY A 53 -4.00 -19.22 -5.03
N ARG A 54 -2.89 -18.83 -4.39
CA ARG A 54 -2.87 -17.88 -3.26
C ARG A 54 -2.15 -16.61 -3.69
N SER A 55 -2.63 -15.46 -3.23
CA SER A 55 -2.00 -14.16 -3.49
C SER A 55 -2.16 -13.20 -2.32
N ILE A 56 -1.34 -12.15 -2.32
CA ILE A 56 -1.63 -10.94 -1.56
C ILE A 56 -2.04 -9.84 -2.53
N TRP A 57 -3.23 -9.30 -2.31
CA TRP A 57 -3.72 -8.13 -2.98
C TRP A 57 -3.44 -6.87 -2.18
N ILE A 58 -3.05 -5.82 -2.88
CA ILE A 58 -2.95 -4.46 -2.37
C ILE A 58 -4.10 -3.65 -2.97
N TYR A 59 -4.94 -3.09 -2.11
CA TYR A 59 -6.07 -2.24 -2.47
C TYR A 59 -5.90 -0.83 -1.91
N GLN A 60 -6.42 0.16 -2.66
CA GLN A 60 -6.86 1.42 -2.07
C GLN A 60 -8.32 1.25 -1.63
N LEU A 61 -8.61 1.56 -0.37
CA LEU A 61 -9.99 1.60 0.13
C LEU A 61 -10.59 2.99 -0.11
N VAL A 62 -11.78 3.04 -0.69
CA VAL A 62 -12.58 4.26 -0.79
C VAL A 62 -13.59 4.26 0.33
N LEU A 63 -13.44 5.20 1.27
CA LEU A 63 -14.33 5.35 2.42
C LEU A 63 -15.39 6.42 2.16
N ASP A 64 -16.58 6.23 2.72
CA ASP A 64 -17.61 7.28 2.75
C ASP A 64 -17.37 8.32 3.86
N GLU A 65 -18.36 9.19 4.09
CA GLU A 65 -18.29 10.21 5.13
C GLU A 65 -18.23 9.63 6.55
N SER A 66 -18.79 8.43 6.75
CA SER A 66 -18.85 7.72 8.03
C SER A 66 -17.63 6.84 8.32
N GLY A 67 -16.76 6.64 7.32
CA GLY A 67 -15.56 5.80 7.42
C GLY A 67 -15.78 4.36 6.92
N GLU A 68 -16.95 4.05 6.36
CA GLU A 68 -17.28 2.71 5.85
C GLU A 68 -16.71 2.50 4.44
N VAL A 69 -16.26 1.28 4.17
CA VAL A 69 -15.66 0.92 2.87
C VAL A 69 -16.75 0.83 1.81
N THR A 70 -16.70 1.72 0.82
CA THR A 70 -17.63 1.72 -0.33
C THR A 70 -17.07 1.00 -1.55
N GLU A 71 -15.75 1.00 -1.73
CA GLU A 71 -15.08 0.37 -2.87
C GLU A 71 -13.65 -0.06 -2.50
N ARG A 72 -13.19 -1.14 -3.13
CA ARG A 72 -11.80 -1.62 -3.11
C ARG A 72 -11.21 -1.47 -4.51
N LEU A 73 -10.28 -0.52 -4.67
CA LEU A 73 -9.61 -0.28 -5.93
C LEU A 73 -8.33 -1.12 -6.00
N PRO A 74 -8.21 -2.09 -6.93
CA PRO A 74 -7.03 -2.97 -7.01
C PRO A 74 -5.81 -2.19 -7.49
N LEU A 75 -4.70 -2.30 -6.74
CA LEU A 75 -3.41 -1.71 -7.11
C LEU A 75 -2.42 -2.78 -7.58
N ARG A 76 -2.36 -3.92 -6.90
CA ARG A 76 -1.43 -5.01 -7.24
C ARG A 76 -1.86 -6.34 -6.67
N GLU A 77 -1.70 -7.39 -7.47
CA GLU A 77 -1.69 -8.78 -7.01
C GLU A 77 -0.25 -9.31 -6.96
N ILE A 78 0.07 -10.06 -5.91
CA ILE A 78 1.39 -10.61 -5.65
C ILE A 78 1.24 -12.10 -5.29
N CYS A 79 1.60 -12.99 -6.21
CA CYS A 79 1.49 -14.44 -5.99
C CYS A 79 2.81 -15.08 -5.54
N TRP A 80 3.95 -14.53 -5.97
CA TRP A 80 5.26 -15.18 -5.83
C TRP A 80 5.70 -15.35 -4.37
N ILE A 81 5.29 -14.46 -3.47
CA ILE A 81 5.58 -14.55 -2.02
C ILE A 81 4.90 -15.74 -1.34
N LEU A 82 3.88 -16.34 -1.97
CA LEU A 82 3.14 -17.49 -1.44
C LEU A 82 3.33 -18.76 -2.30
N ALA A 83 4.30 -18.72 -3.22
CA ALA A 83 4.57 -19.80 -4.16
C ALA A 83 5.28 -20.99 -3.52
N ASP A 84 6.11 -20.76 -2.51
CA ASP A 84 6.76 -21.82 -1.75
C ASP A 84 5.81 -22.36 -0.65
N GLU A 85 5.87 -23.68 -0.42
CA GLU A 85 5.07 -24.39 0.59
C GLU A 85 5.75 -24.47 1.97
N ASP A 86 7.00 -23.96 2.08
CA ASP A 86 7.72 -23.93 3.35
C ASP A 86 7.18 -22.79 4.24
N ASP A 87 6.36 -23.16 5.22
CA ASP A 87 5.63 -22.27 6.14
C ASP A 87 6.53 -21.61 7.22
N ASP A 88 7.85 -21.53 7.03
CA ASP A 88 8.77 -20.95 8.02
C ASP A 88 9.00 -19.44 7.88
N GLN A 89 8.40 -18.82 6.87
CA GLN A 89 8.50 -17.37 6.66
C GLN A 89 7.68 -16.59 7.70
N VAL A 90 8.34 -15.62 8.33
CA VAL A 90 7.69 -14.66 9.24
C VAL A 90 7.26 -13.43 8.45
N LEU A 91 5.96 -13.15 8.40
CA LEU A 91 5.42 -11.93 7.80
C LEU A 91 5.41 -10.80 8.82
N ASP A 92 6.09 -9.70 8.50
CA ASP A 92 5.99 -8.44 9.24
C ASP A 92 5.22 -7.41 8.41
N ILE A 93 4.30 -6.70 9.07
CA ILE A 93 3.46 -5.66 8.47
C ILE A 93 3.62 -4.42 9.33
N SER A 94 4.14 -3.37 8.73
CA SER A 94 4.38 -2.10 9.42
C SER A 94 4.21 -0.91 8.47
N PRO A 95 3.67 0.22 8.95
CA PRO A 95 3.70 1.47 8.21
C PRO A 95 5.15 1.96 8.03
N LEU A 96 5.45 2.56 6.88
CA LEU A 96 6.79 3.05 6.55
C LEU A 96 6.72 4.37 5.78
N VAL A 97 7.56 5.33 6.18
CA VAL A 97 7.81 6.57 5.44
C VAL A 97 9.28 6.66 5.05
N ALA A 98 9.56 7.03 3.80
CA ALA A 98 10.92 7.11 3.28
C ALA A 98 11.13 8.39 2.47
N ARG A 99 12.34 8.96 2.59
CA ARG A 99 12.80 10.06 1.73
C ARG A 99 14.10 9.68 1.04
N PRO A 100 14.08 9.44 -0.29
CA PRO A 100 15.30 9.14 -1.03
C PRO A 100 16.15 10.38 -1.37
N GLU A 101 15.54 11.57 -1.44
CA GLU A 101 16.25 12.84 -1.73
C GLU A 101 17.18 13.22 -0.57
N ARG A 102 18.46 13.43 -0.89
CA ARG A 102 19.53 13.67 0.10
C ARG A 102 19.81 15.15 0.30
N ASN A 103 19.44 16.02 -0.64
CA ASN A 103 19.79 17.44 -0.64
C ASN A 103 18.63 18.33 -0.17
N THR A 104 17.85 17.89 0.80
CA THR A 104 16.75 18.68 1.37
C THR A 104 16.88 18.80 2.89
N THR A 105 16.56 19.98 3.41
CA THR A 105 16.62 20.29 4.83
C THR A 105 15.25 20.28 5.51
N SER A 106 14.15 20.19 4.74
CA SER A 106 12.81 20.09 5.32
C SER A 106 12.64 18.75 6.04
N GLN A 107 11.67 18.59 6.95
CA GLN A 107 11.38 17.30 7.56
C GLN A 107 10.34 16.54 6.72
N LEU A 108 10.44 15.20 6.62
CA LEU A 108 9.34 14.37 6.12
C LEU A 108 8.58 13.83 7.34
N SER A 109 7.27 14.02 7.35
CA SER A 109 6.40 13.52 8.41
C SER A 109 5.19 12.85 7.77
N ALA A 110 4.90 11.65 8.23
CA ALA A 110 3.67 10.92 7.94
C ALA A 110 2.94 10.64 9.26
N GLU A 111 1.62 10.62 9.20
CA GLU A 111 0.76 10.20 10.31
C GLU A 111 0.01 8.97 9.84
N PHE A 112 0.16 7.87 10.58
CA PHE A 112 -0.50 6.61 10.32
C PHE A 112 -1.66 6.46 11.30
N LYS A 113 -2.87 6.21 10.79
CA LYS A 113 -4.10 6.10 11.58
C LYS A 113 -4.75 4.75 11.27
N GLU A 114 -5.52 4.23 12.23
CA GLU A 114 -6.37 3.04 12.04
C GLU A 114 -5.60 1.81 11.52
N PHE A 115 -4.35 1.65 11.97
CA PHE A 115 -3.53 0.49 11.63
C PHE A 115 -4.04 -0.76 12.37
N GLY A 116 -4.41 -1.78 11.60
CA GLY A 116 -4.86 -3.06 12.12
C GLY A 116 -4.29 -4.22 11.30
N VAL A 117 -3.94 -5.30 11.99
CA VAL A 117 -3.56 -6.56 11.37
C VAL A 117 -4.43 -7.65 11.97
N VAL A 118 -5.11 -8.41 11.11
CA VAL A 118 -5.93 -9.55 11.49
C VAL A 118 -5.24 -10.80 10.97
N TRP A 119 -4.94 -11.70 11.88
CA TRP A 119 -4.40 -13.03 11.58
C TRP A 119 -5.55 -14.03 11.70
N ASP A 120 -5.81 -14.78 10.63
CA ASP A 120 -6.75 -15.90 10.63
C ASP A 120 -6.08 -17.21 11.09
#